data_AF-A0A2M7P5N7-F1
#
_entry.id   AF-A0A2M7P5N7-F1
#
_cell.length_a   1.000
_cell.length_b   1.000
_cell.length_c   1.000
_cell.angle_alpha   90.00
_cell.angle_beta   90.00
_cell.angle_gamma   90.00
#
_symmetry.space_group_name_H-M   'P 1'
#
loop_
_entity.id
_entity.type
_entity.pdbx_description
1 polymer ?
#
loop_
_entity_poly.entity_id
_entity_poly.type
_entity_poly.pdbx_seq_one_letter_code
_entity_poly.pdbx_strand_id
1 'polypeptide(L)' 'MRCTLLALNARFTHSCLALFAVRNALEQHLPDCEIKLLAGTINDPYLETLLSLADLEADALFF' A
#
# COMPACT_ATOMS: atom_id res chain seq x y z
N MET A 1 -11.84 8.42 6.02
CA MET A 1 -11.63 7.55 4.83
C MET A 1 -10.32 6.81 5.03
N ARG A 2 -10.21 5.56 4.56
CA ARG A 2 -9.04 4.71 4.75
C ARG A 2 -8.47 4.32 3.40
N CYS A 3 -7.28 4.80 3.10
CA CYS A 3 -6.55 4.42 1.89
C CYS A 3 -5.41 3.49 2.26
N THR A 4 -5.26 2.41 1.49
CA THR A 4 -4.07 1.55 1.60
C THR A 4 -3.28 1.58 0.29
N LEU A 5 -1.99 1.86 0.43
CA LEU A 5 -1.00 1.90 -0.64
C LEU A 5 -0.18 0.60 -0.57
N LEU A 6 -0.24 -0.22 -1.61
CA LEU A 6 0.35 -1.55 -1.71
C LEU A 6 1.61 -1.51 -2.57
N ALA A 7 2.77 -1.44 -1.94
CA ALA A 7 4.04 -1.61 -2.64
C ALA A 7 4.31 -3.10 -2.82
N LEU A 8 4.37 -3.59 -4.07
CA LEU A 8 4.83 -4.94 -4.39
C LEU A 8 6.26 -4.87 -4.94
N ASN A 9 7.25 -5.20 -4.11
CA ASN A 9 8.64 -5.26 -4.52
C ASN A 9 8.88 -6.53 -5.36
N ALA A 10 8.67 -6.40 -6.67
CA ALA A 10 8.70 -7.52 -7.61
C ALA A 10 10.10 -7.94 -8.09
N ARG A 11 11.13 -7.09 -7.95
CA ARG A 11 12.50 -7.35 -8.44
C ARG A 11 13.48 -6.27 -7.97
N PHE A 12 14.32 -6.56 -6.98
CA PHE A 12 15.56 -5.83 -6.62
C PHE A 12 15.53 -4.30 -6.44
N THR A 13 14.39 -3.62 -6.60
CA THR A 13 14.20 -2.21 -6.31
C THR A 13 13.74 -2.07 -4.88
N HIS A 14 14.62 -1.59 -4.02
CA HIS A 14 14.41 -1.47 -2.57
C HIS A 14 13.33 -0.43 -2.17
N SER A 15 12.72 0.27 -3.13
CA SER A 15 11.78 1.37 -2.84
C SER A 15 10.80 1.64 -3.98
N CYS A 16 9.50 1.66 -3.66
CA CYS A 16 8.43 2.12 -4.55
C CYS A 16 8.20 3.63 -4.35
N LEU A 17 9.12 4.47 -4.84
CA LEU A 17 9.09 5.92 -4.64
C LEU A 17 7.77 6.57 -5.08
N ALA A 18 7.12 6.03 -6.11
CA ALA A 18 5.83 6.51 -6.60
C ALA A 18 4.76 6.49 -5.50
N LEU A 19 4.68 5.42 -4.69
CA LEU A 19 3.70 5.34 -3.61
C LEU A 19 3.98 6.31 -2.47
N PHE A 20 5.24 6.69 -2.24
CA PHE A 20 5.56 7.77 -1.30
C PHE A 20 5.09 9.13 -1.82
N ALA A 21 5.20 9.40 -3.12
CA ALA A 21 4.66 10.61 -3.74
C ALA A 21 3.12 10.65 -3.66
N VAL A 22 2.46 9.52 -3.90
CA VAL A 22 1.00 9.37 -3.75
C VAL A 22 0.59 9.62 -2.30
N ARG A 23 1.29 9.03 -1.31
CA ARG A 23 1.02 9.29 0.11
C ARG A 23 1.09 10.79 0.42
N ASN A 24 2.17 11.45 0.04
CA ASN A 24 2.34 12.88 0.31
C ASN A 24 1.23 13.73 -0.32
N ALA A 25 0.81 13.40 -1.55
CA ALA A 25 -0.29 14.09 -2.20
C ALA A 25 -1.63 13.85 -1.48
N LEU A 26 -1.90 12.61 -1.05
CA LEU A 26 -3.11 12.27 -0.30
C LEU A 26 -3.14 12.97 1.07
N GLU A 27 -2.01 13.01 1.80
CA GLU A 27 -1.90 13.73 3.08
C GLU A 27 -2.20 15.24 2.93
N GLN A 28 -1.79 15.85 1.81
CA GLN A 28 -2.04 17.27 1.54
C GLN A 28 -3.48 17.59 1.16
N HIS A 29 -4.13 16.72 0.38
CA HIS A 29 -5.46 16.98 -0.18
C HIS A 29 -6.60 16.36 0.64
N LEU A 30 -6.29 15.37 1.47
CA LEU A 30 -7.23 14.60 2.27
C LEU A 30 -6.68 14.40 3.70
N PRO A 31 -6.62 15.46 4.52
CA PRO A 31 -5.99 15.43 5.84
C PRO A 31 -6.68 14.47 6.84
N ASP A 32 -7.96 14.18 6.64
CA ASP A 32 -8.74 13.23 7.46
C ASP A 32 -8.71 11.79 6.91
N CYS A 33 -7.85 11.52 5.91
CA CYS A 33 -7.66 10.19 5.36
C CYS A 33 -6.56 9.45 6.13
N GLU A 34 -6.91 8.29 6.70
CA GLU A 34 -5.92 7.38 7.26
C GLU A 34 -5.24 6.64 6.10
N ILE A 35 -3.94 6.87 5.90
CA ILE A 35 -3.17 6.27 4.83
C ILE A 35 -2.22 5.22 5.40
N LYS A 36 -2.37 3.97 4.98
CA LYS A 36 -1.46 2.86 5.32
C LYS A 36 -0.61 2.49 4.11
N LEU A 37 0.69 2.31 4.33
CA LEU A 37 1.60 1.75 3.32
C LEU A 37 1.92 0.30 3.72
N LEU A 38 1.58 -0.65 2.86
CA LEU A 38 1.99 -2.05 3.00
C LEU A 38 3.03 -2.35 1.93
N ALA A 39 4.17 -2.90 2.35
CA ALA A 39 5.24 -3.27 1.45
C ALA A 39 5.40 -4.79 1.46
N GLY A 40 4.91 -5.43 0.40
CA GLY A 40 5.12 -6.84 0.14
C GLY A 40 6.30 -7.08 -0.79
N THR A 41 6.76 -8.32 -0.85
CA THR A 41 7.83 -8.79 -1.73
C THR A 41 7.40 -10.05 -2.47
N ILE A 42 8.10 -10.42 -3.56
CA ILE A 42 7.82 -11.70 -4.26
C ILE A 42 8.05 -12.93 -3.40
N ASN A 43 8.81 -12.79 -2.30
CA ASN A 43 9.13 -13.88 -1.40
C ASN A 43 8.04 -14.08 -0.34
N ASP A 44 7.08 -13.17 -0.25
CA ASP A 44 6.00 -13.29 0.71
C ASP A 44 5.05 -14.42 0.29
N PRO A 45 4.53 -15.22 1.24
CA PRO A 45 3.66 -16.34 0.92
C PRO A 45 2.35 -15.86 0.27
N TYR A 46 2.17 -16.20 -1.00
CA TYR A 46 1.11 -15.65 -1.85
C TYR A 46 -0.30 -15.71 -1.21
N LEU A 47 -0.70 -16.88 -0.70
CA LEU A 47 -2.05 -17.07 -0.15
C LEU A 47 -2.25 -16.24 1.12
N GLU A 48 -1.25 -16.19 2.00
CA GLU A 48 -1.31 -15.48 3.27
C GLU A 48 -1.32 -13.97 3.03
N THR A 49 -0.51 -13.49 2.09
CA THR A 49 -0.55 -12.11 1.63
C THR A 49 -1.94 -11.77 1.09
N LEU A 50 -2.50 -12.60 0.21
CA LEU A 50 -3.83 -12.36 -0.36
C LEU A 50 -4.93 -12.30 0.72
N LEU A 51 -4.91 -13.23 1.67
CA LEU A 51 -5.86 -13.23 2.79
C LEU A 51 -5.70 -11.98 3.65
N SER A 52 -4.47 -11.56 3.98
CA SER A 52 -4.23 -10.34 4.73
C SER A 52 -4.72 -9.08 4.02
N LEU A 53 -4.58 -9.03 2.68
CA LEU A 53 -5.08 -7.93 1.85
C LEU A 53 -6.62 -7.90 1.80
N ALA A 54 -7.24 -9.07 1.77
CA ALA A 54 -8.70 -9.20 1.76
C ALA A 54 -9.35 -8.81 3.10
N ASP A 55 -8.61 -8.96 4.21
CA ASP A 55 -9.06 -8.60 5.55
C ASP A 55 -8.81 -7.11 5.89
N LEU A 56 -8.19 -6.35 4.97
CA LEU A 56 -7.96 -4.94 5.18
C LEU A 56 -9.27 -4.17 5.20
N GLU A 57 -9.50 -3.44 6.29
CA GLU A 57 -10.54 -2.42 6.32
C GLU A 57 -10.08 -1.16 5.57
N ALA A 58 -9.95 -1.26 4.25
CA ALA A 58 -9.59 -0.16 3.36
C ALA A 58 -10.79 0.23 2.48
N ASP A 59 -11.05 1.54 2.36
CA ASP A 59 -12.07 2.07 1.46
C ASP A 59 -11.54 2.17 0.02
N ALA A 60 -10.21 2.28 -0.14
CA ALA A 60 -9.52 2.29 -1.43
C ALA A 60 -8.12 1.64 -1.36
N LEU A 61 -7.73 0.96 -2.44
CA LEU A 61 -6.43 0.31 -2.61
C LEU A 61 -5.69 0.89 -3.83
N PHE A 62 -4.41 1.22 -3.65
CA PHE A 62 -3.50 1.68 -4.72
C PHE A 62 -2.29 0.76 -4.80
N PHE A 63 -1.77 0.49 -6.00
CA PHE A 63 -0.61 -0.38 -6.25
C PHE A 63 0.54 0.40 -6.90
#